data_AF-A0A137S3X1-F1
#
_entry.id   AF-A0A137S3X1-F1
#
_cell.length_a   1.000
_cell.length_b   1.000
_cell.length_c   1.000
_cell.angle_alpha   90.00
_cell.angle_beta   90.00
_cell.angle_gamma   90.00
#
_symmetry.space_group_name_H-M   'P 1'
#
loop_
_entity.id
_entity.type
_entity.pdbx_description
1 polymer ?
#
loop_
_entity_poly.entity_id
_entity_poly.type
_entity_poly.pdbx_seq_one_letter_code
_entity_poly.pdbx_strand_id
1 'polypeptide(L)'
;MNIPAWQYIVSMGGYILFLLLMVEGMRRTPKLTAAFWLLSLLTAPLWAENLDGWFRWAKTVSVLIPTAIVVGGARIAWLYHDNPNKFLSFFRGDWVLKVLYAVLFLNIAEATVKDFATANYFNAICGVILCITIPFPRYKNGQRMYWVIGRGKPNDLLFYSTAAWNFLYTTWNLAFVFGENPGFFASSFCILMAAELYPLIKGRPELYMTARVYTLAFHILVRANADIFTPVMDSSSWANEQVLWFWGAINLVLHIPFAIWYFNKKRNNPTGEPPCGKNQPLMSEYAGTELDPVMRGKRIRV
;
A
#
# COMPACT_ATOMS: atom_id res chain seq x y z
N MET A 1 -3.15 20.09 23.41
CA MET A 1 -2.95 21.52 23.04
C MET A 1 -4.10 21.96 22.14
N ASN A 2 -4.63 23.17 22.26
CA ASN A 2 -5.65 23.67 21.32
C ASN A 2 -4.95 24.33 20.13
N ILE A 3 -4.61 23.51 19.13
CA ILE A 3 -4.05 24.00 17.86
C ILE A 3 -5.15 24.74 17.10
N PRO A 4 -4.95 25.99 16.68
CA PRO A 4 -5.96 26.76 15.96
C PRO A 4 -6.22 26.16 14.57
N ALA A 5 -7.47 26.26 14.08
CA ALA A 5 -7.90 25.63 12.84
C ALA A 5 -7.05 25.99 11.61
N TRP A 6 -6.59 27.25 11.51
CA TRP A 6 -5.74 27.68 10.39
C TRP A 6 -4.40 26.95 10.35
N GLN A 7 -3.85 26.56 11.51
CA GLN A 7 -2.58 25.84 11.58
C GLN A 7 -2.73 24.44 10.99
N TYR A 8 -3.85 23.75 11.22
CA TYR A 8 -4.17 22.49 10.54
C TYR A 8 -4.29 22.67 9.03
N ILE A 9 -4.98 23.71 8.57
CA ILE A 9 -5.15 23.95 7.12
C ILE A 9 -3.78 24.12 6.44
N VAL A 10 -2.91 24.94 7.02
CA VAL A 10 -1.58 25.21 6.47
C VAL A 10 -0.69 23.97 6.58
N SER A 11 -0.62 23.34 7.76
CA SER A 11 0.29 22.22 7.99
C SER A 11 -0.15 20.99 7.19
N MET A 12 -1.43 20.60 7.26
CA MET A 12 -1.94 19.43 6.54
C MET A 12 -1.95 19.65 5.04
N GLY A 13 -2.36 20.84 4.58
CA GLY A 13 -2.34 21.19 3.16
C GLY A 13 -0.91 21.18 2.60
N GLY A 14 0.04 21.78 3.32
CA GLY A 14 1.45 21.77 2.98
C GLY A 14 2.03 20.35 2.95
N TYR A 15 1.69 19.51 3.94
CA TYR A 15 2.18 18.14 3.99
C TYR A 15 1.59 17.25 2.89
N ILE A 16 0.30 17.37 2.57
CA ILE A 16 -0.31 16.67 1.43
C ILE A 16 0.38 17.08 0.12
N LEU A 17 0.57 18.38 -0.12
CA LEU A 17 1.26 18.87 -1.31
C LEU A 17 2.68 18.32 -1.40
N PHE A 18 3.42 18.38 -0.29
CA PHE A 18 4.76 17.79 -0.18
C PHE A 18 4.74 16.30 -0.54
N LEU A 19 3.81 15.52 0.03
CA LEU A 19 3.71 14.08 -0.24
C LEU A 19 3.39 13.79 -1.70
N LEU A 20 2.50 14.57 -2.34
CA LEU A 20 2.19 14.41 -3.77
C LEU A 20 3.43 14.66 -4.64
N LEU A 21 4.20 15.72 -4.34
CA LEU A 21 5.44 16.04 -5.04
C LEU A 21 6.52 14.98 -4.78
N MET A 22 6.64 14.52 -3.53
CA MET A 22 7.56 13.47 -3.13
C MET A 22 7.27 12.17 -3.86
N VAL A 23 6.01 11.72 -3.91
CA VAL A 23 5.61 10.52 -4.65
C VAL A 23 5.98 10.67 -6.12
N GLU A 24 5.68 11.81 -6.76
CA GLU A 24 6.05 12.06 -8.16
C GLU A 24 7.57 12.02 -8.38
N GLY A 25 8.35 12.66 -7.49
CA GLY A 25 9.81 12.69 -7.55
C GLY A 25 10.41 11.29 -7.40
N MET A 26 10.00 10.55 -6.37
CA MET A 26 10.43 9.17 -6.12
C MET A 26 10.05 8.24 -7.27
N ARG A 27 8.87 8.46 -7.85
CA ARG A 27 8.45 7.74 -9.04
C ARG A 27 9.38 8.00 -10.21
N ARG A 28 9.66 9.26 -10.57
CA ARG A 28 10.51 9.58 -11.72
C ARG A 28 11.98 9.20 -11.54
N THR A 29 12.45 9.04 -10.31
CA THR A 29 13.87 8.81 -9.99
C THR A 29 14.09 7.50 -9.23
N PRO A 30 13.83 6.32 -9.85
CA PRO A 30 13.92 5.03 -9.17
C PRO A 30 15.30 4.77 -8.55
N LYS A 31 16.39 5.26 -9.16
CA LYS A 31 17.76 5.13 -8.63
C LYS A 31 17.95 5.89 -7.32
N LEU A 32 17.59 7.17 -7.30
CA LEU A 32 17.69 8.00 -6.10
C LEU A 32 16.76 7.47 -5.01
N THR A 33 15.58 7.00 -5.40
CA THR A 33 14.60 6.41 -4.47
C THR A 33 15.13 5.15 -3.82
N ALA A 34 15.72 4.23 -4.59
CA ALA A 34 16.32 3.01 -4.04
C ALA A 34 17.48 3.35 -3.07
N ALA A 35 18.35 4.29 -3.46
CA ALA A 35 19.44 4.75 -2.59
C ALA A 35 18.91 5.40 -1.30
N PHE A 36 17.92 6.29 -1.41
CA PHE A 36 17.28 6.94 -0.27
C PHE A 36 16.71 5.92 0.73
N TRP A 37 15.94 4.94 0.26
CA TRP A 37 15.36 3.94 1.17
C TRP A 37 16.41 3.00 1.78
N LEU A 38 17.45 2.64 1.03
CA LEU A 38 18.56 1.85 1.59
C LEU A 38 19.31 2.63 2.68
N LEU A 39 19.61 3.91 2.45
CA LEU A 39 20.24 4.78 3.43
C LEU A 39 19.32 5.02 4.64
N SER A 40 18.01 5.05 4.43
CA SER A 40 17.04 5.23 5.53
C SER A 40 17.13 4.10 6.57
N LEU A 41 17.52 2.89 6.18
CA LEU A 41 17.73 1.77 7.11
C LEU A 41 18.92 2.01 8.06
N LEU A 42 19.88 2.86 7.68
CA LEU A 42 21.00 3.23 8.55
C LEU A 42 20.55 4.09 9.74
N THR A 43 19.32 4.62 9.70
CA THR A 43 18.72 5.31 10.85
C THR A 43 18.17 4.37 11.92
N ALA A 44 18.25 3.04 11.73
CA ALA A 44 17.79 2.03 12.69
C ALA A 44 18.26 2.26 14.14
N PRO A 45 19.49 2.73 14.43
CA PRO A 45 19.90 3.03 15.80
C PRO A 45 19.04 4.10 16.49
N LEU A 46 18.48 5.06 15.75
CA LEU A 46 17.63 6.14 16.27
C LEU A 46 16.19 5.68 16.55
N TRP A 47 15.78 4.52 16.02
CA TRP A 47 14.41 4.05 16.14
C TRP A 47 14.05 3.64 17.56
N ALA A 48 15.02 3.11 18.33
CA ALA A 48 14.79 2.68 19.70
C ALA A 48 14.42 3.83 20.65
N GLU A 49 14.80 5.05 20.32
CA GLU A 49 14.49 6.24 21.13
C GLU A 49 13.08 6.77 20.85
N ASN A 50 12.51 6.47 19.68
CA ASN A 50 11.24 7.06 19.20
C ASN A 50 10.09 6.04 19.06
N LEU A 51 10.40 4.74 18.91
CA LEU A 51 9.42 3.68 18.73
C LEU A 51 9.12 2.98 20.05
N ASP A 52 7.98 3.33 20.64
CA ASP A 52 7.42 2.61 21.78
C ASP A 52 6.33 1.59 21.36
N GLY A 53 6.40 0.40 21.96
CA GLY A 53 5.48 -0.71 21.74
C GLY A 53 5.80 -1.60 20.53
N TRP A 54 5.50 -2.90 20.68
CA TRP A 54 5.78 -3.93 19.67
C TRP A 54 5.13 -3.63 18.31
N PHE A 55 3.92 -3.05 18.31
CA PHE A 55 3.16 -2.77 17.09
C PHE A 55 3.88 -1.75 16.21
N ARG A 56 4.45 -0.69 16.79
CA ARG A 56 5.18 0.34 16.04
C ARG A 56 6.47 -0.22 15.47
N TRP A 57 7.19 -1.02 16.24
CA TRP A 57 8.37 -1.75 15.77
C TRP A 57 8.06 -2.68 14.60
N ALA A 58 7.05 -3.54 14.77
CA ALA A 58 6.60 -4.45 13.72
C ALA A 58 6.25 -3.68 12.44
N LYS A 59 5.49 -2.59 12.57
CA LYS A 59 5.09 -1.72 11.45
C LYS A 59 6.28 -1.07 10.76
N THR A 60 7.24 -0.54 11.52
CA THR A 60 8.43 0.12 10.96
C THR A 60 9.26 -0.86 10.14
N VAL A 61 9.52 -2.03 10.70
CA VAL A 61 10.31 -3.07 10.04
C VAL A 61 9.57 -3.65 8.83
N SER A 62 8.27 -3.95 8.98
CA SER A 62 7.44 -4.55 7.92
C SER A 62 7.14 -3.60 6.76
N VAL A 63 7.33 -2.28 6.94
CA VAL A 63 7.17 -1.28 5.86
C VAL A 63 8.52 -0.86 5.27
N LEU A 64 9.50 -0.48 6.09
CA LEU A 64 10.75 0.11 5.59
C LEU A 64 11.62 -0.92 4.87
N ILE A 65 11.77 -2.13 5.41
CA ILE A 65 12.62 -3.17 4.81
C ILE A 65 12.08 -3.58 3.43
N PRO A 66 10.78 -3.94 3.26
CA PRO A 66 10.26 -4.28 1.95
C PRO A 66 10.28 -3.10 0.97
N THR A 67 10.07 -1.87 1.44
CA THR A 67 10.16 -0.68 0.58
C THR A 67 11.58 -0.49 0.05
N ALA A 68 12.59 -0.60 0.91
CA ALA A 68 13.99 -0.43 0.53
C ALA A 68 14.50 -1.56 -0.38
N ILE A 69 14.29 -2.81 0.03
CA ILE A 69 14.91 -3.97 -0.62
C ILE A 69 14.04 -4.47 -1.77
N VAL A 70 12.75 -4.72 -1.52
CA VAL A 70 11.87 -5.39 -2.49
C VAL A 70 11.39 -4.39 -3.54
N VAL A 71 10.78 -3.28 -3.13
CA VAL A 71 10.30 -2.27 -4.10
C VAL A 71 11.47 -1.55 -4.76
N GLY A 72 12.46 -1.09 -3.99
CA GLY A 72 13.67 -0.48 -4.53
C GLY A 72 14.42 -1.40 -5.50
N GLY A 73 14.69 -2.63 -5.09
CA GLY A 73 15.36 -3.64 -5.93
C GLY A 73 14.58 -3.98 -7.19
N ALA A 74 13.28 -4.21 -7.09
CA ALA A 74 12.42 -4.53 -8.24
C ALA A 74 12.38 -3.40 -9.26
N ARG A 75 12.23 -2.14 -8.82
CA ARG A 75 12.19 -0.98 -9.74
C ARG A 75 13.52 -0.79 -10.47
N ILE A 76 14.65 -1.02 -9.81
CA ILE A 76 15.97 -0.99 -10.45
C ILE A 76 16.15 -2.16 -11.42
N ALA A 77 15.71 -3.35 -11.02
CA ALA A 77 15.79 -4.54 -11.86
C ALA A 77 14.97 -4.42 -13.16
N TRP A 78 13.80 -3.78 -13.10
CA TRP A 78 12.98 -3.48 -14.27
C TRP A 78 13.47 -2.26 -15.06
N LEU A 79 14.14 -1.29 -14.42
CA LEU A 79 14.85 -0.22 -15.14
C LEU A 79 15.96 -0.78 -16.05
N TYR A 80 16.64 -1.82 -15.60
CA TYR A 80 17.68 -2.52 -16.33
C TYR A 80 17.21 -3.90 -16.78
N HIS A 81 16.01 -3.98 -17.37
CA HIS A 81 15.39 -5.25 -17.75
C HIS A 81 16.23 -6.09 -18.73
N ASP A 82 16.94 -5.44 -19.66
CA ASP A 82 17.84 -6.10 -20.64
C ASP A 82 19.15 -6.62 -20.02
N ASN A 83 19.46 -6.23 -18.79
CA ASN A 83 20.70 -6.64 -18.14
C ASN A 83 20.61 -8.12 -17.69
N PRO A 84 21.52 -9.00 -18.15
CA PRO A 84 21.50 -10.43 -17.84
C PRO A 84 22.02 -10.76 -16.43
N ASN A 85 22.42 -9.77 -15.63
CA ASN A 85 22.91 -9.98 -14.27
C ASN A 85 21.91 -10.78 -13.42
N LYS A 86 22.38 -11.91 -12.86
CA LYS A 86 21.60 -12.83 -12.01
C LYS A 86 20.94 -12.13 -10.81
N PHE A 87 21.59 -11.11 -10.25
CA PHE A 87 21.03 -10.35 -9.14
C PHE A 87 19.81 -9.53 -9.57
N LEU A 88 19.87 -8.90 -10.75
CA LEU A 88 18.74 -8.12 -11.26
C LEU A 88 17.61 -9.03 -11.76
N SER A 89 17.93 -10.17 -12.39
CA SER A 89 16.88 -11.12 -12.80
C SER A 89 16.16 -11.71 -11.60
N PHE A 90 16.85 -11.95 -10.48
CA PHE A 90 16.20 -12.36 -9.23
C PHE A 90 15.07 -11.40 -8.82
N PHE A 91 15.30 -10.09 -8.82
CA PHE A 91 14.28 -9.08 -8.49
C PHE A 91 13.21 -8.84 -9.58
N ARG A 92 13.26 -9.56 -10.71
CA ARG A 92 12.20 -9.58 -11.73
C ARG A 92 11.25 -10.78 -11.59
N GLY A 93 11.54 -11.71 -10.69
CA GLY A 93 10.73 -12.90 -10.49
C GLY A 93 9.39 -12.66 -9.79
N ASP A 94 8.47 -13.61 -9.93
CA ASP A 94 7.14 -13.57 -9.31
C ASP A 94 7.14 -13.44 -7.79
N TRP A 95 8.21 -13.92 -7.15
CA TRP A 95 8.32 -13.89 -5.69
C TRP A 95 8.22 -12.45 -5.17
N VAL A 96 8.71 -11.46 -5.93
CA VAL A 96 8.59 -10.04 -5.59
C VAL A 96 7.11 -9.67 -5.44
N LEU A 97 6.28 -10.01 -6.42
CA LEU A 97 4.85 -9.70 -6.39
C LEU A 97 4.14 -10.43 -5.23
N LYS A 98 4.53 -11.67 -4.94
CA LYS A 98 4.01 -12.44 -3.80
C LYS A 98 4.40 -11.82 -2.46
N VAL A 99 5.62 -11.31 -2.34
CA VAL A 99 6.08 -10.60 -1.14
C VAL A 99 5.35 -9.27 -0.98
N LEU A 100 5.15 -8.50 -2.05
CA LEU A 100 4.38 -7.25 -1.99
C LEU A 100 2.92 -7.49 -1.58
N TYR A 101 2.30 -8.54 -2.11
CA TYR A 101 1.00 -9.02 -1.64
C TYR A 101 1.03 -9.37 -0.14
N ALA A 102 2.03 -10.15 0.30
CA ALA A 102 2.15 -10.56 1.69
C ALA A 102 2.36 -9.37 2.64
N VAL A 103 3.14 -8.37 2.23
CA VAL A 103 3.38 -7.14 3.00
C VAL A 103 2.10 -6.33 3.12
N LEU A 104 1.33 -6.16 2.04
CA LEU A 104 0.02 -5.49 2.12
C LEU A 104 -0.94 -6.25 3.03
N PHE A 105 -1.02 -7.58 2.86
CA PHE A 105 -1.87 -8.44 3.67
C PHE A 105 -1.49 -8.33 5.16
N LEU A 106 -0.20 -8.42 5.48
CA LEU A 106 0.32 -8.27 6.84
C LEU A 106 0.00 -6.88 7.39
N ASN A 107 0.16 -5.83 6.58
CA ASN A 107 -0.15 -4.45 6.97
C ASN A 107 -1.60 -4.28 7.43
N ILE A 108 -2.55 -4.93 6.72
CA ILE A 108 -3.97 -4.92 7.04
C ILE A 108 -4.25 -5.83 8.24
N ALA A 109 -3.68 -7.03 8.25
CA ALA A 109 -3.88 -8.02 9.31
C ALA A 109 -3.37 -7.52 10.67
N GLU A 110 -2.19 -6.90 10.74
CA GLU A 110 -1.63 -6.31 11.97
C GLU A 110 -2.59 -5.27 12.58
N ALA A 111 -3.09 -4.35 11.76
CA ALA A 111 -4.04 -3.33 12.21
C ALA A 111 -5.40 -3.95 12.58
N THR A 112 -5.84 -4.99 11.86
CA THR A 112 -7.07 -5.74 12.19
C THR A 112 -6.98 -6.43 13.55
N VAL A 113 -5.84 -7.08 13.86
CA VAL A 113 -5.59 -7.69 15.17
C VAL A 113 -5.59 -6.64 16.27
N LYS A 114 -5.01 -5.46 15.99
CA LYS A 114 -5.02 -4.34 16.91
C LYS A 114 -6.44 -3.78 17.15
N ASP A 115 -7.26 -3.65 16.11
CA ASP A 115 -8.68 -3.27 16.24
C ASP A 115 -9.47 -4.27 17.09
N PHE A 116 -9.21 -5.57 16.96
CA PHE A 116 -9.80 -6.59 17.85
C PHE A 116 -9.36 -6.39 19.30
N ALA A 117 -8.08 -6.10 19.53
CA ALA A 117 -7.53 -5.87 20.87
C ALA A 117 -8.07 -4.60 21.54
N THR A 118 -8.48 -3.59 20.76
CA THR A 118 -9.07 -2.33 21.25
C THR A 118 -10.60 -2.33 21.21
N ALA A 119 -11.24 -3.50 21.04
CA ALA A 119 -12.70 -3.67 20.97
C ALA A 119 -13.40 -2.90 19.84
N ASN A 120 -12.67 -2.49 18.79
CA ASN A 120 -13.22 -1.86 17.59
C ASN A 120 -13.73 -2.91 16.58
N TYR A 121 -14.69 -3.74 17.01
CA TYR A 121 -15.08 -4.96 16.30
C TYR A 121 -15.61 -4.72 14.88
N PHE A 122 -16.38 -3.65 14.65
CA PHE A 122 -16.91 -3.36 13.33
C PHE A 122 -15.79 -3.04 12.33
N ASN A 123 -14.80 -2.24 12.73
CA ASN A 123 -13.65 -1.95 11.88
C ASN A 123 -12.75 -3.17 11.73
N ALA A 124 -12.60 -4.00 12.76
CA ALA A 124 -11.86 -5.26 12.66
C ALA A 124 -12.44 -6.20 11.60
N ILE A 125 -13.76 -6.37 11.55
CA ILE A 125 -14.44 -7.19 10.53
C ILE A 125 -14.19 -6.62 9.12
N CYS A 126 -14.21 -5.30 8.96
CA CYS A 126 -13.86 -4.65 7.70
C CYS A 126 -12.42 -4.99 7.27
N GLY A 127 -11.48 -5.00 8.19
CA GLY A 127 -10.10 -5.42 7.94
C GLY A 127 -9.98 -6.87 7.45
N VAL A 128 -10.76 -7.79 8.04
CA VAL A 128 -10.85 -9.18 7.56
C VAL A 128 -11.40 -9.23 6.14
N ILE A 129 -12.47 -8.48 5.84
CA ILE A 129 -13.04 -8.38 4.48
C ILE A 129 -12.00 -7.87 3.48
N LEU A 130 -11.21 -6.85 3.86
CA LEU A 130 -10.15 -6.31 3.01
C LEU A 130 -9.08 -7.37 2.73
N CYS A 131 -8.63 -8.10 3.75
CA CYS A 131 -7.66 -9.19 3.62
C CYS A 131 -8.11 -10.29 2.64
N ILE A 132 -9.37 -10.73 2.71
CA ILE A 132 -9.87 -11.80 1.83
C ILE A 132 -10.20 -11.32 0.41
N THR A 133 -10.30 -10.01 0.19
CA THR A 133 -10.61 -9.39 -1.11
C THR A 133 -9.37 -8.87 -1.84
N ILE A 134 -8.16 -8.99 -1.26
CA ILE A 134 -6.91 -8.71 -1.97
C ILE A 134 -6.74 -9.73 -3.10
N PRO A 135 -6.65 -9.31 -4.37
CA PRO A 135 -6.40 -10.24 -5.45
C PRO A 135 -4.96 -10.75 -5.35
N PHE A 136 -4.80 -12.07 -5.40
CA PHE A 136 -3.47 -12.69 -5.41
C PHE A 136 -2.74 -12.37 -6.73
N PRO A 137 -1.40 -12.25 -6.75
CA PRO A 137 -0.63 -11.93 -7.97
C PRO A 137 -0.92 -12.82 -9.18
N ARG A 138 -1.33 -14.07 -8.97
CA ARG A 138 -1.73 -15.02 -10.03
C ARG A 138 -2.99 -15.80 -9.63
N TYR A 139 -4.08 -15.70 -10.39
CA TYR A 139 -5.31 -16.46 -10.12
C TYR A 139 -5.45 -17.71 -11.01
N LYS A 140 -6.48 -18.52 -10.72
CA LYS A 140 -6.70 -19.93 -11.15
C LYS A 140 -6.46 -20.26 -12.64
N ASN A 141 -6.62 -19.29 -13.55
CA ASN A 141 -6.42 -19.47 -14.99
C ASN A 141 -5.27 -18.65 -15.59
N GLY A 142 -4.56 -17.84 -14.77
CA GLY A 142 -3.36 -17.12 -15.17
C GLY A 142 -3.52 -16.14 -16.34
N GLN A 143 -4.73 -15.63 -16.62
CA GLN A 143 -4.95 -14.79 -17.82
C GLN A 143 -4.63 -13.32 -17.56
N ARG A 144 -4.79 -12.86 -16.31
CA ARG A 144 -4.60 -11.46 -15.92
C ARG A 144 -3.59 -11.30 -14.79
N MET A 145 -2.88 -10.17 -14.79
CA MET A 145 -1.97 -9.81 -13.70
C MET A 145 -2.52 -8.65 -12.88
N TYR A 146 -2.76 -8.90 -11.59
CA TYR A 146 -3.27 -7.90 -10.66
C TYR A 146 -2.16 -7.04 -10.05
N TRP A 147 -0.94 -7.58 -10.07
CA TRP A 147 0.25 -6.97 -9.52
C TRP A 147 1.32 -7.00 -10.60
N VAL A 148 1.90 -5.86 -10.93
CA VAL A 148 2.87 -5.74 -12.01
C VAL A 148 3.88 -4.64 -11.69
N ILE A 149 5.14 -4.83 -12.05
CA ILE A 149 6.08 -3.72 -12.21
C ILE A 149 6.05 -3.32 -13.68
N GLY A 150 5.63 -2.08 -13.97
CA GLY A 150 5.49 -1.61 -15.36
C GLY A 150 6.82 -1.69 -16.13
N ARG A 151 6.77 -2.06 -17.42
CA ARG A 151 7.96 -2.08 -18.30
C ARG A 151 8.33 -0.69 -18.83
N GLY A 152 7.33 0.20 -18.92
CA GLY A 152 7.53 1.57 -19.34
C GLY A 152 8.12 2.39 -18.20
N LYS A 153 9.05 3.30 -18.53
CA LYS A 153 9.50 4.32 -17.57
C LYS A 153 8.25 5.00 -16.96
N PRO A 154 8.15 5.10 -15.63
CA PRO A 154 9.23 4.96 -14.65
C PRO A 154 9.30 3.61 -13.90
N ASN A 155 8.74 2.53 -14.44
CA ASN A 155 8.71 1.19 -13.84
C ASN A 155 8.02 1.19 -12.47
N ASP A 156 6.74 1.54 -12.49
CA ASP A 156 5.91 1.67 -11.30
C ASP A 156 5.41 0.33 -10.79
N LEU A 157 5.16 0.24 -9.48
CA LEU A 157 4.37 -0.84 -8.91
C LEU A 157 2.88 -0.57 -9.16
N LEU A 158 2.31 -1.35 -10.06
CA LEU A 158 0.92 -1.23 -10.48
C LEU A 158 0.08 -2.29 -9.79
N PHE A 159 -1.02 -1.85 -9.17
CA PHE A 159 -1.99 -2.71 -8.52
C PHE A 159 -3.38 -2.47 -9.10
N TYR A 160 -3.90 -3.47 -9.79
CA TYR A 160 -5.18 -3.39 -10.52
C TYR A 160 -6.34 -3.88 -9.66
N SER A 161 -6.69 -3.11 -8.63
CA SER A 161 -7.90 -3.29 -7.82
C SER A 161 -9.11 -2.54 -8.41
N THR A 162 -10.23 -2.62 -7.70
CA THR A 162 -11.39 -1.77 -7.96
C THR A 162 -11.27 -0.46 -7.17
N ALA A 163 -11.81 0.64 -7.71
CA ALA A 163 -11.84 1.91 -7.00
C ALA A 163 -12.58 1.81 -5.65
N ALA A 164 -13.62 0.99 -5.59
CA ALA A 164 -14.34 0.69 -4.35
C ALA A 164 -13.41 0.07 -3.29
N TRP A 165 -12.55 -0.89 -3.67
CA TRP A 165 -11.60 -1.48 -2.73
C TRP A 165 -10.62 -0.45 -2.17
N ASN A 166 -10.09 0.45 -3.02
CA ASN A 166 -9.17 1.50 -2.59
C ASN A 166 -9.85 2.45 -1.59
N PHE A 167 -11.06 2.89 -1.91
CA PHE A 167 -11.84 3.75 -1.02
C PHE A 167 -12.13 3.08 0.33
N LEU A 168 -12.60 1.83 0.31
CA LEU A 168 -12.90 1.04 1.51
C LEU A 168 -11.66 0.84 2.38
N TYR A 169 -10.52 0.53 1.76
CA TYR A 169 -9.24 0.43 2.43
C TYR A 169 -8.80 1.77 3.05
N THR A 170 -8.98 2.89 2.34
CA THR A 170 -8.66 4.23 2.86
C THR A 170 -9.51 4.59 4.09
N THR A 171 -10.85 4.45 4.02
CA THR A 171 -11.73 4.77 5.16
C THR A 171 -11.53 3.82 6.36
N TRP A 172 -11.27 2.54 6.09
CA TRP A 172 -10.94 1.57 7.16
C TRP A 172 -9.65 1.94 7.89
N ASN A 173 -8.62 2.36 7.14
CA ASN A 173 -7.33 2.76 7.71
C ASN A 173 -7.44 4.06 8.51
N LEU A 174 -8.26 5.01 8.05
CA LEU A 174 -8.58 6.23 8.80
C LEU A 174 -9.24 5.89 10.14
N ALA A 175 -10.29 5.06 10.13
CA ALA A 175 -10.98 4.65 11.35
C ALA A 175 -10.03 3.90 12.32
N PHE A 176 -9.15 3.04 11.79
CA PHE A 176 -8.13 2.36 12.59
C PHE A 176 -7.22 3.35 13.32
N VAL A 177 -6.62 4.31 12.61
CA VAL A 177 -5.71 5.28 13.23
C VAL A 177 -6.43 6.20 14.20
N PHE A 178 -7.67 6.60 13.87
CA PHE A 178 -8.50 7.41 14.75
C PHE A 178 -8.72 6.74 16.11
N GLY A 179 -8.85 5.41 16.14
CA GLY A 179 -8.96 4.64 17.39
C GLY A 179 -7.63 4.27 18.05
N GLU A 180 -6.60 3.92 17.27
CA GLU A 180 -5.32 3.46 17.82
C GLU A 180 -4.48 4.60 18.41
N ASN A 181 -4.42 5.72 17.71
CA ASN A 181 -3.61 6.87 18.14
C ASN A 181 -4.16 8.18 17.57
N PRO A 182 -5.17 8.76 18.25
CA PRO A 182 -5.83 9.98 17.82
C PRO A 182 -4.87 11.17 17.64
N GLY A 183 -3.76 11.23 18.40
CA GLY A 183 -2.77 12.30 18.30
C GLY A 183 -2.08 12.40 16.93
N PHE A 184 -1.93 11.27 16.24
CA PHE A 184 -1.33 11.20 14.90
C PHE A 184 -2.37 11.08 13.78
N PHE A 185 -3.67 11.18 14.09
CA PHE A 185 -4.72 11.03 13.09
C PHE A 185 -4.64 12.08 11.98
N ALA A 186 -4.40 13.36 12.28
CA ALA A 186 -4.30 14.41 11.25
C ALA A 186 -3.15 14.18 10.27
N SER A 187 -1.97 13.78 10.76
CA SER A 187 -0.84 13.46 9.88
C SER A 187 -1.08 12.15 9.10
N SER A 188 -1.75 11.18 9.70
CA SER A 188 -2.15 9.93 9.04
C SER A 188 -3.22 10.15 7.96
N PHE A 189 -4.14 11.08 8.19
CA PHE A 189 -5.10 11.55 7.21
C PHE A 189 -4.38 12.12 5.99
N CYS A 190 -3.34 12.93 6.18
CA CYS A 190 -2.56 13.49 5.07
C CYS A 190 -1.94 12.40 4.17
N ILE A 191 -1.37 11.35 4.75
CA ILE A 191 -0.71 10.27 3.96
C ILE A 191 -1.70 9.39 3.21
N LEU A 192 -2.91 9.23 3.76
CA LEU A 192 -4.01 8.49 3.16
C LEU A 192 -4.66 9.29 2.03
N MET A 193 -4.93 10.58 2.28
CA MET A 193 -5.44 11.48 1.26
C MET A 193 -4.46 11.70 0.11
N ALA A 194 -3.16 11.84 0.39
CA ALA A 194 -2.15 11.95 -0.67
C ALA A 194 -2.13 10.67 -1.54
N ALA A 195 -2.26 9.49 -0.92
CA ALA A 195 -2.31 8.22 -1.66
C ALA A 195 -3.59 8.06 -2.51
N GLU A 196 -4.72 8.60 -2.06
CA GLU A 196 -6.00 8.57 -2.79
C GLU A 196 -6.06 9.64 -3.90
N LEU A 197 -5.59 10.86 -3.62
CA LEU A 197 -5.62 11.98 -4.57
C LEU A 197 -4.63 11.79 -5.72
N TYR A 198 -3.46 11.21 -5.45
CA TYR A 198 -2.43 11.01 -6.47
C TYR A 198 -2.92 10.24 -7.72
N PRO A 199 -3.52 9.04 -7.61
CA PRO A 199 -4.05 8.32 -8.76
C PRO A 199 -5.22 9.05 -9.43
N LEU A 200 -6.05 9.78 -8.67
CA LEU A 200 -7.14 10.59 -9.21
C LEU A 200 -6.62 11.74 -10.09
N ILE A 201 -5.63 12.50 -9.59
CA ILE A 201 -4.98 13.60 -10.34
C ILE A 201 -4.32 13.08 -11.61
N LYS A 202 -3.72 11.88 -11.57
CA LYS A 202 -3.06 11.27 -12.73
C LYS A 202 -4.02 10.51 -13.66
N GLY A 203 -5.29 10.33 -13.29
CA GLY A 203 -6.24 9.50 -14.03
C GLY A 203 -5.82 8.02 -14.12
N ARG A 204 -4.99 7.55 -13.18
CA ARG A 204 -4.33 6.23 -13.21
C ARG A 204 -4.54 5.51 -11.87
N PRO A 205 -5.70 4.85 -11.68
CA PRO A 205 -6.07 4.20 -10.41
C PRO A 205 -5.07 3.13 -9.95
N GLU A 206 -4.35 2.51 -10.89
CA GLU A 206 -3.36 1.47 -10.61
C GLU A 206 -2.14 1.97 -9.82
N LEU A 207 -1.93 3.30 -9.75
CA LEU A 207 -0.83 3.92 -9.00
C LEU A 207 -1.10 4.04 -7.50
N TYR A 208 -2.32 3.74 -7.05
CA TYR A 208 -2.73 3.84 -5.65
C TYR A 208 -1.73 3.15 -4.71
N MET A 209 -1.32 1.93 -5.04
CA MET A 209 -0.41 1.15 -4.20
C MET A 209 1.01 1.76 -4.16
N THR A 210 1.53 2.24 -5.29
CA THR A 210 2.83 2.94 -5.32
C THR A 210 2.78 4.18 -4.43
N ALA A 211 1.73 4.99 -4.55
CA ALA A 211 1.57 6.18 -3.71
C ALA A 211 1.48 5.80 -2.24
N ARG A 212 0.68 4.77 -1.91
CA ARG A 212 0.50 4.30 -0.53
C ARG A 212 1.80 3.79 0.09
N VAL A 213 2.60 3.01 -0.64
CA VAL A 213 3.89 2.50 -0.16
C VAL A 213 4.79 3.67 0.21
N TYR A 214 4.95 4.66 -0.68
CA TYR A 214 5.86 5.77 -0.41
C TYR A 214 5.36 6.74 0.66
N THR A 215 4.06 7.08 0.68
CA THR A 215 3.55 7.96 1.73
C THR A 215 3.60 7.30 3.10
N LEU A 216 3.27 6.01 3.19
CA LEU A 216 3.35 5.26 4.45
C LEU A 216 4.80 5.08 4.91
N ALA A 217 5.69 4.63 4.03
CA ALA A 217 7.09 4.43 4.38
C ALA A 217 7.75 5.74 4.82
N PHE A 218 7.45 6.86 4.16
CA PHE A 218 8.04 8.15 4.52
C PHE A 218 7.52 8.63 5.87
N HIS A 219 6.22 8.51 6.09
CA HIS A 219 5.60 8.90 7.35
C HIS A 219 6.14 8.09 8.54
N ILE A 220 6.29 6.78 8.36
CA ILE A 220 6.88 5.89 9.37
C ILE A 220 8.36 6.23 9.59
N LEU A 221 9.13 6.45 8.52
CA LEU A 221 10.54 6.82 8.64
C LEU A 221 10.71 8.09 9.47
N VAL A 222 9.92 9.13 9.16
CA VAL A 222 9.94 10.38 9.92
C VAL A 222 9.63 10.11 11.38
N ARG A 223 8.53 9.41 11.69
CA ARG A 223 8.13 9.09 13.06
C ARG A 223 9.14 8.23 13.82
N ALA A 224 9.90 7.39 13.12
CA ALA A 224 10.95 6.58 13.72
C ALA A 224 12.22 7.39 14.04
N ASN A 225 12.38 8.58 13.45
CA ASN A 225 13.53 9.45 13.67
C ASN A 225 13.23 10.66 14.57
N ALA A 226 12.05 11.26 14.45
CA ALA A 226 11.60 12.37 15.27
C ALA A 226 10.08 12.58 15.21
N ASP A 227 9.49 13.09 16.27
CA ASP A 227 8.10 13.54 16.26
C ASP A 227 7.98 15.00 15.79
N ILE A 228 7.85 15.17 14.48
CA ILE A 228 7.59 16.48 13.86
C ILE A 228 6.09 16.78 13.70
N PHE A 229 5.21 15.83 14.00
CA PHE A 229 3.78 15.94 13.68
C PHE A 229 2.97 16.46 14.86
N THR A 230 3.14 15.91 16.06
CA THR A 230 2.34 16.36 17.21
C THR A 230 2.47 17.85 17.54
N PRO A 231 3.63 18.52 17.35
CA PRO A 231 3.71 19.96 17.63
C PRO A 231 2.84 20.84 16.72
N VAL A 232 2.47 20.35 15.53
CA VAL A 232 1.78 21.14 14.49
C VAL A 232 0.47 20.53 13.98
N MET A 233 0.20 19.28 14.33
CA MET A 233 -0.93 18.47 13.86
C MET A 233 -1.46 17.52 14.96
N ASP A 234 -1.29 17.82 16.25
CA ASP A 234 -1.85 17.01 17.35
C ASP A 234 -3.38 16.97 17.32
N SER A 235 -3.95 15.88 16.79
CA SER A 235 -5.39 15.66 16.72
C SER A 235 -5.95 14.89 17.92
N SER A 236 -5.24 14.85 19.05
CA SER A 236 -5.73 14.16 20.27
C SER A 236 -7.09 14.70 20.73
N SER A 237 -7.34 15.99 20.52
CA SER A 237 -8.63 16.64 20.83
C SER A 237 -9.80 16.16 19.98
N TRP A 238 -9.55 15.48 18.85
CA TRP A 238 -10.60 14.97 17.97
C TRP A 238 -11.10 13.60 18.43
N ALA A 239 -10.38 12.94 19.33
CA ALA A 239 -10.72 11.61 19.81
C ALA A 239 -12.15 11.56 20.36
N ASN A 240 -12.99 10.70 19.77
CA ASN A 240 -14.35 10.51 20.20
C ASN A 240 -14.80 9.07 19.95
N GLU A 241 -15.14 8.37 21.02
CA GLU A 241 -15.52 6.94 20.96
C GLU A 241 -16.82 6.71 20.18
N GLN A 242 -17.79 7.61 20.28
CA GLN A 242 -19.04 7.50 19.52
C GLN A 242 -18.79 7.66 18.03
N VAL A 243 -17.96 8.63 17.64
CA VAL A 243 -17.54 8.84 16.24
C VAL A 243 -16.82 7.60 15.72
N LEU A 244 -15.89 7.04 16.48
CA LEU A 244 -15.17 5.81 16.12
C LEU A 244 -16.15 4.65 15.89
N TRP A 245 -17.10 4.45 16.81
CA TRP A 245 -18.09 3.38 16.73
C TRP A 245 -18.99 3.52 15.50
N PHE A 246 -19.55 4.71 15.27
CA PHE A 246 -20.40 4.98 14.10
C PHE A 246 -19.62 4.86 12.80
N TRP A 247 -18.37 5.32 12.77
CA TRP A 247 -17.50 5.16 11.59
C TRP A 247 -17.26 3.69 11.30
N GLY A 248 -16.93 2.89 12.31
CA GLY A 248 -16.80 1.43 12.17
C GLY A 248 -18.08 0.78 11.63
N ALA A 249 -19.25 1.18 12.14
CA ALA A 249 -20.54 0.67 11.67
C ALA A 249 -20.82 1.05 10.21
N ILE A 250 -20.58 2.31 9.83
CA ILE A 250 -20.72 2.77 8.43
C ILE A 250 -19.76 2.01 7.53
N ASN A 251 -18.49 1.86 7.93
CA ASN A 251 -17.51 1.06 7.20
C ASN A 251 -18.05 -0.36 6.98
N LEU A 252 -18.61 -1.00 8.00
CA LEU A 252 -19.15 -2.36 7.90
C LEU A 252 -20.33 -2.45 6.91
N VAL A 253 -21.26 -1.49 6.97
CA VAL A 253 -22.39 -1.38 6.04
C VAL A 253 -21.92 -1.20 4.59
N LEU A 254 -20.76 -0.58 4.35
CA LEU A 254 -20.18 -0.45 3.02
C LEU A 254 -19.37 -1.70 2.59
N HIS A 255 -18.65 -2.33 3.52
CA HIS A 255 -17.81 -3.50 3.25
C HIS A 255 -18.62 -4.76 2.96
N ILE A 256 -19.74 -5.00 3.67
CA ILE A 256 -20.55 -6.20 3.48
C ILE A 256 -21.14 -6.29 2.06
N PRO A 257 -21.85 -5.27 1.54
CA PRO A 257 -22.34 -5.28 0.16
C PRO A 257 -21.21 -5.39 -0.86
N PHE A 258 -20.08 -4.74 -0.61
CA PHE A 258 -18.90 -4.86 -1.47
C PHE A 258 -18.37 -6.30 -1.50
N ALA A 259 -18.26 -6.97 -0.35
CA ALA A 259 -17.81 -8.37 -0.28
C ALA A 259 -18.76 -9.30 -1.04
N ILE A 260 -20.07 -9.15 -0.82
CA ILE A 260 -21.11 -9.91 -1.54
C ILE A 260 -20.97 -9.71 -3.05
N TRP A 261 -20.89 -8.45 -3.49
CA TRP A 261 -20.69 -8.11 -4.89
C TRP A 261 -19.39 -8.70 -5.45
N TYR A 262 -18.29 -8.62 -4.70
CA TYR A 262 -16.97 -9.11 -5.11
C TYR A 262 -17.00 -10.62 -5.37
N PHE A 263 -17.52 -11.40 -4.42
CA PHE A 263 -17.59 -12.85 -4.55
C PHE A 263 -18.62 -13.29 -5.60
N ASN A 264 -19.75 -12.58 -5.73
CA ASN A 264 -20.72 -12.85 -6.79
C ASN A 264 -20.15 -12.60 -8.19
N LYS A 265 -19.44 -11.48 -8.39
CA LYS A 265 -18.76 -11.18 -9.66
C LYS A 265 -17.70 -12.20 -9.98
N LYS A 266 -16.91 -12.61 -8.99
CA LYS A 266 -15.90 -13.66 -9.12
C LYS A 266 -16.51 -15.01 -9.51
N ARG A 267 -17.63 -15.41 -8.89
CA ARG A 267 -18.34 -16.67 -9.18
C ARG A 267 -18.94 -16.69 -10.59
N ASN A 268 -19.50 -15.56 -11.03
CA ASN A 268 -20.17 -15.45 -12.32
C ASN A 268 -19.21 -15.11 -13.47
N ASN A 269 -17.92 -14.89 -13.19
CA ASN A 269 -16.91 -14.67 -14.21
C ASN A 269 -16.54 -16.03 -14.83
N PRO A 270 -16.61 -16.20 -16.16
CA PRO A 270 -16.19 -17.44 -16.84
C PRO A 270 -14.77 -17.90 -16.49
N THR A 271 -13.87 -16.96 -16.14
CA THR A 271 -12.49 -17.27 -15.74
C THR A 271 -12.33 -17.53 -14.25
N GLY A 272 -13.36 -17.30 -13.43
CA GLY A 272 -13.32 -17.36 -11.97
C GLY A 272 -12.43 -16.28 -11.33
N GLU A 273 -11.97 -15.30 -12.10
CA GLU A 273 -11.05 -14.26 -11.65
C GLU A 273 -11.78 -13.14 -10.87
N PRO A 274 -11.13 -12.54 -9.86
CA PRO A 274 -11.73 -11.47 -9.07
C PRO A 274 -11.99 -10.20 -9.90
N PRO A 275 -12.98 -9.37 -9.52
CA PRO A 275 -13.28 -8.14 -10.22
C PRO A 275 -12.08 -7.17 -10.20
N CYS A 276 -11.87 -6.47 -11.31
CA CYS A 276 -10.71 -5.62 -11.54
C CYS A 276 -11.07 -4.27 -12.19
N GLY A 277 -10.12 -3.34 -12.22
CA GLY A 277 -10.21 -2.10 -12.99
C GLY A 277 -10.18 -2.33 -14.52
N LYS A 278 -10.46 -1.28 -15.29
CA LYS A 278 -10.67 -1.33 -16.76
C LYS A 278 -9.41 -1.59 -17.60
N ASN A 279 -8.20 -1.33 -17.06
CA ASN A 279 -6.95 -1.27 -17.83
C ASN A 279 -5.93 -2.35 -17.43
N GLN A 280 -6.39 -3.56 -17.12
CA GLN A 280 -5.50 -4.60 -16.59
C GLN A 280 -4.68 -5.27 -17.71
N PRO A 281 -3.35 -5.45 -17.53
CA PRO A 281 -2.52 -6.16 -18.50
C PRO A 281 -2.84 -7.64 -18.53
N LEU A 282 -2.86 -8.20 -19.74
CA LEU A 282 -2.94 -9.64 -19.97
C LEU A 282 -1.58 -10.30 -19.71
N MET A 283 -1.59 -11.54 -19.24
CA MET A 283 -0.37 -12.32 -19.01
C MET A 283 0.44 -12.50 -20.30
N SER A 284 -0.25 -12.65 -21.44
CA SER A 284 0.35 -12.73 -22.78
C SER A 284 1.14 -11.49 -23.19
N GLU A 285 0.84 -10.31 -22.66
CA GLU A 285 1.65 -9.09 -22.90
C GLU A 285 3.05 -9.18 -22.27
N TYR A 286 3.27 -10.17 -21.41
CA TYR A 286 4.51 -10.42 -20.68
C TYR A 286 5.20 -11.70 -21.13
N ALA A 287 4.75 -12.29 -22.25
CA ALA A 287 5.39 -13.45 -22.87
C ALA A 287 6.90 -13.23 -23.07
N GLY A 288 7.69 -14.19 -22.60
CA GLY A 288 9.15 -14.21 -22.70
C GLY A 288 9.85 -13.55 -21.51
N THR A 289 9.11 -13.16 -20.47
CA THR A 289 9.66 -12.65 -19.21
C THR A 289 9.62 -13.69 -18.10
N GLU A 290 10.21 -13.39 -16.95
CA GLU A 290 10.09 -14.22 -15.73
C GLU A 290 8.62 -14.39 -15.28
N LEU A 291 7.73 -13.44 -15.65
CA LEU A 291 6.29 -13.47 -15.33
C LEU A 291 5.48 -14.34 -16.30
N ASP A 292 5.98 -14.58 -17.52
CA ASP A 292 5.41 -15.53 -18.49
C ASP A 292 6.55 -16.14 -19.30
N PRO A 293 7.29 -17.10 -18.74
CA PRO A 293 8.38 -17.72 -19.46
C PRO A 293 7.76 -18.50 -20.61
N VAL A 294 7.83 -17.96 -21.84
CA VAL A 294 7.44 -18.66 -23.07
C VAL A 294 8.00 -20.07 -22.95
N MET A 295 7.11 -21.07 -22.94
CA MET A 295 7.46 -22.47 -22.82
C MET A 295 8.61 -22.79 -23.76
N ARG A 296 9.85 -22.79 -23.23
CA ARG A 296 11.01 -23.28 -23.95
C ARG A 296 10.85 -24.78 -24.02
N GLY A 297 10.26 -25.23 -25.13
CA GLY A 297 10.32 -26.58 -25.63
C GLY A 297 9.90 -27.66 -24.63
N LYS A 298 8.59 -27.95 -24.58
CA LYS A 298 8.23 -29.38 -24.57
C LYS A 298 8.75 -29.96 -25.88
N ARG A 299 9.99 -30.48 -25.87
CA ARG A 299 10.40 -31.47 -26.86
C ARG A 299 9.34 -32.57 -26.76
N ILE A 300 8.50 -32.65 -27.77
CA ILE A 300 7.75 -33.85 -28.07
C ILE A 300 8.82 -34.93 -28.19
N ARG A 301 8.92 -35.81 -27.18
CA ARG A 301 9.59 -37.09 -27.37
C ARG A 301 8.67 -37.84 -28.32
N VAL A 302 9.03 -37.79 -29.61
CA VAL A 302 8.59 -38.78 -30.60
C VAL A 302 9.26 -40.09 -30.25
#